data_AF-A0A8T1F4D7-F1
#
_entry.id   AF-A0A8T1F4D7-F1
#
_cell.length_a   1.000
_cell.length_b   1.000
_cell.length_c   1.000
_cell.angle_alpha   90.00
_cell.angle_beta   90.00
_cell.angle_gamma   90.00
#
_symmetry.space_group_name_H-M   'P 1'
#
loop_
_entity.id
_entity.type
_entity.pdbx_description
1 polymer ?
#
loop_
_entity_poly.entity_id
_entity_poly.type
_entity_poly.pdbx_seq_one_letter_code
_entity_poly.pdbx_strand_id
1 'polypeptide(L)' 'MQDYELLVRWEGIKAIEDSWESFKAMCRDVEVLVSTYVRKAKDNKLTTYHNSSAT' A
#
# COMPACT_ATOMS: atom_id res chain seq x y z
N MET A 1 -5.89 -11.83 12.00
CA MET A 1 -4.77 -10.92 11.66
C MET A 1 -5.37 -9.65 11.10
N GLN A 2 -4.93 -8.48 11.57
CA GLN A 2 -5.32 -7.21 10.94
C GLN A 2 -4.49 -7.06 9.67
N ASP A 3 -5.14 -7.04 8.52
CA ASP A 3 -4.47 -6.72 7.26
C ASP A 3 -4.33 -5.20 7.16
N TYR A 4 -3.20 -4.75 6.59
CA TYR A 4 -2.99 -3.33 6.36
C TYR A 4 -3.86 -2.84 5.21
N GLU A 5 -4.25 -1.57 5.29
CA GLU A 5 -4.88 -0.83 4.20
C GLU A 5 -4.01 0.37 3.84
N LEU A 6 -4.11 0.80 2.59
CA LEU A 6 -3.44 1.98 2.05
C LEU A 6 -4.49 3.03 1.73
N LEU A 7 -4.29 4.26 2.22
CA LEU A 7 -5.06 5.39 1.73
C LEU A 7 -4.49 5.80 0.36
N VAL A 8 -5.27 5.58 -0.70
CA VAL A 8 -4.86 5.77 -2.08
C VAL A 8 -5.52 7.01 -2.65
N ARG A 9 -4.71 7.85 -3.28
CA ARG A 9 -5.17 8.91 -4.16
C ARG A 9 -5.16 8.43 -5.60
N TRP A 10 -6.28 8.58 -6.28
CA TRP A 10 -6.45 8.13 -7.66
C TRP A 10 -6.03 9.17 -8.68
N GLU A 11 -5.27 8.75 -9.68
CA GLU A 11 -4.87 9.60 -10.80
C GLU A 11 -6.10 10.00 -11.64
N GLY A 12 -6.22 11.29 -11.96
CA GLY A 12 -7.33 11.80 -12.77
C GLY A 12 -8.67 11.98 -12.01
N ILE A 13 -8.70 11.70 -10.70
CA ILE A 13 -9.91 11.83 -9.87
C ILE A 13 -9.69 12.87 -8.76
N LYS A 14 -10.79 13.44 -8.27
CA LYS A 14 -10.79 14.38 -7.15
C LYS A 14 -10.40 13.67 -5.86
N ALA A 15 -9.70 14.38 -4.97
CA ALA A 15 -9.24 13.83 -3.68
C ALA A 15 -10.37 13.40 -2.72
N ILE A 16 -11.61 13.80 -2.97
CA ILE A 16 -12.76 13.30 -2.20
C ILE A 16 -13.03 11.81 -2.45
N GLU A 17 -12.53 11.29 -3.57
CA GLU A 17 -12.64 9.87 -3.95
C GLU A 17 -11.43 9.05 -3.46
N ASP A 18 -10.53 9.63 -2.66
CA ASP A 18 -9.46 8.87 -2.03
C ASP A 18 -10.06 7.76 -1.15
N SER A 19 -9.56 6.54 -1.28
CA SER A 19 -10.13 5.35 -0.65
C SER A 19 -9.10 4.54 0.12
N TRP A 20 -9.55 3.80 1.14
CA TRP A 20 -8.76 2.79 1.81
C TRP A 20 -8.82 1.50 1.01
N GLU A 21 -7.67 1.06 0.51
CA GLU A 21 -7.54 -0.12 -0.33
C GLU A 21 -6.77 -1.22 0.38
N SER A 22 -7.09 -2.47 0.06
CA SER A 22 -6.34 -3.62 0.58
C SER A 22 -4.87 -3.54 0.16
N PHE A 23 -3.97 -3.60 1.15
CA PHE A 23 -2.54 -3.61 0.88
C PHE A 23 -2.13 -4.76 -0.07
N LYS A 24 -2.74 -5.94 0.10
CA LYS A 24 -2.48 -7.12 -0.76
C LYS A 24 -2.94 -6.90 -2.19
N ALA A 25 -4.13 -6.31 -2.39
CA ALA A 25 -4.62 -5.98 -3.73
C ALA A 25 -3.68 -4.98 -4.41
N MET A 26 -3.28 -3.92 -3.70
CA MET A 26 -2.37 -2.91 -4.23
C MET A 26 -0.96 -3.45 -4.49
N CYS A 27 -0.46 -4.41 -3.69
CA CYS A 27 0.81 -5.09 -3.99
C CYS A 27 0.73 -5.86 -5.31
N ARG A 28 -0.38 -6.55 -5.58
CA ARG A 28 -0.59 -7.28 -6.83
C ARG A 28 -0.74 -6.33 -8.02
N ASP A 29 -1.50 -5.25 -7.86
CA ASP A 29 -1.94 -4.42 -8.97
C ASP A 29 -0.94 -3.28 -9.30
N VAL A 30 -0.22 -2.76 -8.29
CA VAL A 30 0.72 -1.63 -8.41
C VAL A 30 1.99 -1.80 -7.52
N GLU A 31 2.61 -2.98 -7.56
CA GLU A 31 3.74 -3.41 -6.72
C GLU A 31 4.84 -2.34 -6.57
N VAL A 32 5.27 -1.72 -7.67
CA VAL A 32 6.38 -0.75 -7.67
C VAL A 32 6.06 0.51 -6.87
N LEU A 33 4.80 0.99 -6.94
CA LEU A 33 4.35 2.15 -6.17
C LEU A 33 4.27 1.82 -4.69
N VAL A 34 3.73 0.65 -4.34
CA VAL A 34 3.67 0.18 -2.95
C VAL A 34 5.06 -0.02 -2.37
N SER A 35 5.96 -0.71 -3.07
CA SER A 35 7.36 -0.90 -2.65
C SER A 35 8.07 0.44 -2.42
N THR A 36 7.83 1.41 -3.30
CA THR A 36 8.41 2.75 -3.17
C THR A 36 7.86 3.48 -1.93
N TYR A 37 6.55 3.38 -1.69
CA TYR A 37 5.90 3.96 -0.51
C TYR A 37 6.46 3.35 0.78
N VAL A 38 6.48 2.01 0.89
CA VAL A 38 7.00 1.27 2.06
C VAL A 38 8.44 1.70 2.37
N ARG A 39 9.32 1.76 1.36
CA ARG A 39 10.71 2.19 1.52
C ARG A 39 10.82 3.64 2.02
N LYS A 40 9.95 4.54 1.55
CA LYS A 40 9.94 5.96 1.96
C LYS A 40 9.36 6.18 3.35
N ALA A 41 8.38 5.36 3.76
CA ALA A 41 7.72 5.48 5.06
C ALA A 41 8.68 5.24 6.23
N LYS A 42 9.75 4.47 6.02
CA LYS A 42 10.73 4.08 7.07
C LYS A 42 10.05 3.46 8.31
N ASP A 43 8.92 2.77 8.10
CA ASP A 43 8.19 2.06 9.14
C ASP A 43 8.61 0.58 9.13
N ASN A 44 9.22 0.12 10.22
CA ASN A 44 9.72 -1.24 10.34
C ASN A 44 8.60 -2.30 10.34
N LYS A 45 7.44 -2.00 10.92
CA LYS A 45 6.30 -2.94 10.95
C LYS A 45 5.72 -3.10 9.56
N LEU A 46 5.50 -1.98 8.85
CA LEU A 46 5.01 -1.99 7.47
C LEU A 46 6.00 -2.70 6.54
N THR A 47 7.30 -2.43 6.69
CA THR A 47 8.35 -3.10 5.90
C THR A 47 8.35 -4.61 6.14
N THR A 48 8.22 -5.03 7.40
CA THR A 48 8.15 -6.45 7.78
C THR A 48 6.91 -7.12 7.18
N TYR A 49 5.75 -6.48 7.28
CA TYR A 49 4.51 -6.99 6.72
C TYR A 49 4.59 -7.15 5.19
N HIS A 50 5.07 -6.12 4.48
CA HIS A 50 5.28 -6.15 3.03
C HIS A 50 6.17 -7.34 2.60
N ASN A 51 7.30 -7.55 3.28
CA ASN A 51 8.21 -8.64 2.94
C ASN A 51 7.61 -10.03 3.23
N SER A 52 6.73 -10.15 4.23
CA SER A 52 6.03 -11.41 4.55
C SER A 52 4.86 -11.72 3.62
N SER A 53 4.37 -10.74 2.85
CA SER A 53 3.22 -10.88 1.95
C SER A 53 3.60 -11.03 0.47
N ALA A 54 4.90 -10.98 0.17
CA ALA A 54 5.47 -11.19 -1.17
C ALA A 54 5.87 -12.66 -1.46
N THR A 55 5.63 -13.58 -0.52
CA THR A 55 5.82 -15.03 -0.63
C THR A 55 4.50 -15.76 -0.55
#